data_AF-A0A6J6F540-F1
#
_entry.id   AF-A0A6J6F540-F1
#
_cell.length_a   1.000
_cell.length_b   1.000
_cell.length_c   1.000
_cell.angle_alpha   90.00
_cell.angle_beta   90.00
_cell.angle_gamma   90.00
#
_symmetry.space_group_name_H-M   'P 1'
#
loop_
_entity.id
_entity.type
_entity.pdbx_description
1 polymer ?
#
loop_
_entity_poly.entity_id
_entity_poly.type
_entity_poly.pdbx_seq_one_letter_code
_entity_poly.pdbx_strand_id
1 'polypeptide(L)'
;MKWKLDRKHLVISGIYSEIDHFLLNYPIPDGEDADIIALHLELDTQPPPSIKRFGNLRWLRIISSRWTAISPEIFPRKLETLIIESSSFESITDFFANILQLRDLKSISFFVNTIKYTDHRFDTTAFPLLNNIDIHIAHTIPPDLLMLIPSEWTHTYKQTTFGNHYKWQKNTTQKLPTYTTAPIYNPTIL
;
A
#
# COMPACT_ATOMS: atom_id res chain seq x y z
N MET A 1 -2.51 -16.81 15.14
CA MET A 1 -3.28 -15.66 14.63
C MET A 1 -3.81 -14.77 15.75
N LYS A 2 -3.75 -13.44 15.59
CA LYS A 2 -4.44 -12.44 16.41
C LYS A 2 -5.28 -11.55 15.50
N TRP A 3 -6.45 -11.10 15.95
CA TRP A 3 -7.29 -10.17 15.19
C TRP A 3 -8.09 -9.24 16.10
N LYS A 4 -8.49 -8.09 15.55
CA LYS A 4 -9.34 -7.10 16.20
C LYS A 4 -10.22 -6.41 15.17
N LEU A 5 -11.51 -6.27 15.47
CA LEU A 5 -12.44 -5.46 14.70
C LEU A 5 -12.80 -4.20 15.50
N ASP A 6 -12.68 -3.03 14.88
CA ASP A 6 -13.18 -1.76 15.42
C ASP A 6 -14.03 -1.05 14.37
N ARG A 7 -15.34 -0.96 14.63
CA ARG A 7 -16.36 -0.45 13.69
C ARG A 7 -16.32 -1.17 12.35
N LYS A 8 -15.54 -0.63 11.42
CA LYS A 8 -15.39 -1.01 10.00
C LYS A 8 -13.93 -1.27 9.62
N HIS A 9 -13.04 -1.36 10.62
CA HIS A 9 -11.61 -1.59 10.48
C HIS A 9 -11.23 -2.93 11.11
N LEU A 10 -10.73 -3.83 10.27
CA LEU A 10 -10.26 -5.14 10.67
C LEU A 10 -8.73 -5.14 10.70
N VAL A 11 -8.16 -5.54 11.82
CA VAL A 11 -6.71 -5.72 12.00
C VAL A 11 -6.47 -7.21 12.21
N ILE A 12 -5.56 -7.79 11.43
CA ILE A 12 -5.22 -9.21 11.50
C ILE A 12 -3.70 -9.35 11.44
N SER A 13 -3.15 -10.15 12.34
CA SER A 13 -1.74 -10.53 12.33
C SER A 13 -1.57 -12.04 12.49
N GLY A 14 -0.66 -12.61 11.70
CA GLY A 14 -0.41 -14.05 11.69
C GLY A 14 0.32 -14.53 10.45
N ILE A 15 0.45 -15.84 10.35
CA ILE A 15 1.06 -16.47 9.17
C ILE A 15 0.06 -16.55 8.01
N TYR A 16 0.58 -16.61 6.78
CA TYR A 16 -0.21 -16.59 5.54
C TYR A 16 -1.42 -17.53 5.57
N SER A 17 -1.23 -18.80 5.92
CA SER A 17 -2.30 -19.82 5.87
C SER A 17 -3.42 -19.55 6.85
N GLU A 18 -3.10 -19.02 8.03
CA GLU A 18 -4.10 -18.65 9.04
C GLU A 18 -4.92 -17.45 8.58
N ILE A 19 -4.26 -16.43 8.02
CA ILE A 19 -4.91 -15.22 7.51
C ILE A 19 -5.79 -15.57 6.31
N ASP A 20 -5.30 -16.34 5.35
CA ASP A 20 -6.07 -16.72 4.17
C ASP A 20 -7.33 -17.51 4.56
N HIS A 21 -7.16 -18.52 5.43
CA HIS A 21 -8.28 -19.29 5.95
C HIS A 21 -9.28 -18.40 6.71
N PHE A 22 -8.80 -17.46 7.53
CA PHE A 22 -9.68 -16.54 8.24
C PHE A 22 -10.43 -15.62 7.28
N LEU A 23 -9.76 -15.01 6.31
CA LEU A 23 -10.39 -14.12 5.33
C LEU A 23 -11.40 -14.87 4.45
N LEU A 24 -11.19 -16.14 4.13
CA LEU A 24 -12.15 -16.99 3.41
C LEU A 24 -13.40 -17.30 4.23
N ASN A 25 -13.26 -17.49 5.53
CA ASN A 25 -14.37 -17.84 6.41
C ASN A 25 -14.96 -16.65 7.17
N TYR A 26 -14.38 -15.45 7.01
CA TYR A 26 -14.91 -14.25 7.63
C TYR A 26 -16.34 -14.00 7.11
N PRO A 27 -17.34 -13.88 7.98
CA PRO A 27 -18.72 -13.68 7.56
C PRO A 27 -18.84 -12.31 6.91
N ILE A 28 -19.18 -12.28 5.63
CA ILE A 28 -19.52 -11.06 4.89
C ILE A 28 -21.05 -11.09 4.76
N PRO A 29 -21.81 -10.24 5.48
CA PRO A 29 -23.26 -10.20 5.36
C PRO A 29 -23.70 -9.87 3.92
N ASP A 30 -24.72 -10.56 3.41
CA ASP A 30 -25.33 -10.25 2.12
C ASP A 30 -26.20 -8.98 2.23
N GLY A 31 -25.93 -7.98 1.39
CA GLY A 31 -26.70 -6.73 1.32
C GLY A 31 -25.96 -5.52 1.90
N GLU A 32 -25.48 -4.67 0.99
CA GLU A 32 -25.03 -3.27 1.11
C GLU A 32 -24.00 -2.83 2.19
N ASP A 33 -23.69 -3.63 3.22
CA ASP A 33 -22.69 -3.32 4.27
C ASP A 33 -21.70 -4.48 4.48
N ALA A 34 -20.87 -4.81 3.48
CA ALA A 34 -19.59 -5.42 3.82
C ALA A 34 -18.75 -4.36 4.57
N ASP A 35 -18.90 -4.34 5.90
CA ASP A 35 -18.44 -3.26 6.80
C ASP A 35 -16.95 -2.98 6.71
N ILE A 36 -16.13 -3.93 6.27
CA ILE A 36 -14.68 -3.75 6.27
C ILE A 36 -14.28 -2.81 5.13
N ILE A 37 -14.15 -1.53 5.48
CA ILE A 37 -13.62 -0.48 4.59
C ILE A 37 -12.11 -0.32 4.75
N ALA A 38 -11.57 -0.76 5.89
CA ALA A 38 -10.16 -0.69 6.22
C ALA A 38 -9.64 -2.04 6.73
N LEU A 39 -8.51 -2.48 6.20
CA LEU A 39 -7.84 -3.72 6.61
C LEU A 39 -6.37 -3.44 6.87
N HIS A 40 -5.90 -3.90 8.01
CA HIS A 40 -4.49 -3.92 8.36
C HIS A 40 -4.03 -5.37 8.49
N LEU A 41 -3.04 -5.75 7.70
CA LEU A 41 -2.45 -7.08 7.69
C LEU A 41 -0.98 -7.00 8.10
N GLU A 42 -0.62 -7.80 9.08
CA GLU A 42 0.79 -8.11 9.40
C GLU A 42 1.04 -9.56 9.05
N LEU A 43 1.88 -9.80 8.05
CA LEU A 43 2.15 -11.12 7.51
C LEU A 43 3.61 -11.31 7.14
N ASP A 44 4.00 -12.57 6.91
CA ASP A 44 5.38 -12.89 6.58
C ASP A 44 5.72 -12.73 5.09
N THR A 45 4.74 -12.81 4.20
CA THR A 45 4.93 -12.88 2.75
C THR A 45 3.95 -11.93 2.04
N GLN A 46 3.47 -12.27 0.84
CA GLN A 46 2.46 -11.49 0.12
C GLN A 46 1.05 -11.68 0.71
N PRO A 47 0.14 -10.68 0.60
CA PRO A 47 -1.23 -10.84 1.06
C PRO A 47 -1.94 -11.94 0.25
N PRO A 48 -2.83 -12.72 0.88
CA PRO A 48 -3.52 -13.81 0.21
C PRO A 48 -4.58 -13.30 -0.78
N PRO A 49 -4.88 -14.03 -1.87
CA PRO A 49 -5.90 -13.64 -2.84
C PRO A 49 -7.31 -13.47 -2.26
N SER A 50 -7.62 -14.11 -1.12
CA SER A 50 -8.91 -14.01 -0.43
C SER A 50 -9.26 -12.60 0.02
N ILE A 51 -8.29 -11.70 0.14
CA ILE A 51 -8.53 -10.27 0.40
C ILE A 51 -9.44 -9.62 -0.64
N LYS A 52 -9.48 -10.12 -1.89
CA LYS A 52 -10.37 -9.58 -2.94
C LYS A 52 -11.85 -9.71 -2.63
N ARG A 53 -12.24 -10.61 -1.72
CA ARG A 53 -13.64 -10.83 -1.33
C ARG A 53 -14.24 -9.59 -0.65
N PHE A 54 -13.40 -8.73 -0.07
CA PHE A 54 -13.83 -7.48 0.54
C PHE A 54 -14.10 -6.41 -0.53
N GLY A 55 -15.24 -6.53 -1.22
CA GLY A 55 -15.62 -5.66 -2.34
C GLY A 55 -15.82 -4.17 -2.00
N ASN A 56 -15.88 -3.83 -0.71
CA ASN A 56 -15.98 -2.46 -0.21
C ASN A 56 -14.68 -1.95 0.45
N LEU A 57 -13.60 -2.73 0.42
CA LEU A 57 -12.33 -2.32 0.98
C LEU A 57 -11.79 -1.11 0.22
N ARG A 58 -11.60 0.00 0.94
CA ARG A 58 -11.06 1.27 0.39
C ARG A 58 -9.67 1.57 0.91
N TRP A 59 -9.30 1.03 2.08
CA TRP A 59 -8.03 1.28 2.73
C TRP A 59 -7.36 -0.04 3.10
N LEU A 60 -6.12 -0.21 2.70
CA LEU A 60 -5.34 -1.41 2.98
C LEU A 60 -3.94 -1.02 3.44
N ARG A 61 -3.56 -1.49 4.63
CA ARG A 61 -2.18 -1.48 5.10
C ARG A 61 -1.66 -2.90 5.19
N ILE A 62 -0.49 -3.11 4.61
CA ILE A 62 0.22 -4.38 4.63
C ILE A 62 1.59 -4.12 5.22
N ILE A 63 1.89 -4.80 6.33
CA ILE A 63 3.23 -4.93 6.86
C ILE A 63 3.71 -6.34 6.53
N SER A 64 4.83 -6.43 5.82
CA SER A 64 5.42 -7.72 5.48
C SER A 64 6.93 -7.75 5.63
N SER A 65 7.45 -8.89 6.11
CA SER A 65 8.89 -9.09 6.25
C SER A 65 9.54 -9.66 5.00
N ARG A 66 8.80 -10.36 4.13
CA ARG A 66 9.37 -11.06 2.95
C ARG A 66 8.57 -10.84 1.66
N TRP A 67 7.74 -9.80 1.60
CA TRP A 67 7.00 -9.49 0.38
C TRP A 67 7.86 -8.71 -0.62
N THR A 68 8.28 -9.36 -1.69
CA THR A 68 9.27 -8.82 -2.62
C THR A 68 8.70 -8.29 -3.94
N ALA A 69 7.48 -8.67 -4.32
CA ALA A 69 6.87 -8.29 -5.59
C ALA A 69 5.34 -8.20 -5.49
N ILE A 70 4.73 -7.28 -6.24
CA ILE A 70 3.28 -7.09 -6.25
C ILE A 70 2.64 -7.89 -7.38
N SER A 71 1.61 -8.66 -7.03
CA SER A 71 0.65 -9.21 -7.97
C SER A 71 -0.63 -8.36 -7.94
N PRO A 72 -0.89 -7.48 -8.92
CA PRO A 72 -1.98 -6.51 -8.85
C PRO A 72 -3.35 -7.16 -8.75
N GLU A 73 -3.49 -8.36 -9.29
CA GLU A 73 -4.71 -9.12 -9.18
C GLU A 73 -5.11 -9.34 -7.72
N ILE A 74 -4.18 -9.44 -6.76
CA ILE A 74 -4.48 -9.76 -5.35
C ILE A 74 -5.33 -8.68 -4.66
N PHE A 75 -5.38 -7.45 -5.17
CA PHE A 75 -6.04 -6.36 -4.47
C PHE A 75 -7.53 -6.22 -4.77
N PRO A 76 -8.32 -5.68 -3.82
CA PRO A 76 -9.72 -5.32 -4.06
C PRO A 76 -9.88 -4.22 -5.11
N ARG A 77 -10.97 -4.30 -5.88
CA ARG A 77 -11.21 -3.39 -7.03
C ARG A 77 -11.44 -1.93 -6.64
N LYS A 78 -12.07 -1.68 -5.48
CA LYS A 78 -12.41 -0.33 -4.99
C LYS A 78 -11.35 0.27 -4.08
N LEU A 79 -10.12 -0.27 -4.10
CA LEU A 79 -9.08 0.16 -3.20
C LEU A 79 -8.64 1.60 -3.54
N GLU A 80 -8.80 2.52 -2.57
CA GLU A 80 -8.47 3.94 -2.75
C GLU A 80 -7.13 4.31 -2.12
N THR A 81 -6.75 3.64 -1.03
CA THR A 81 -5.51 3.89 -0.30
C THR A 81 -4.78 2.60 -0.01
N LEU A 82 -3.50 2.57 -0.35
CA LEU A 82 -2.62 1.44 -0.11
C LEU A 82 -1.37 1.90 0.65
N ILE A 83 -1.10 1.26 1.78
CA ILE A 83 0.12 1.45 2.57
C ILE A 83 0.85 0.11 2.60
N ILE A 84 2.11 0.13 2.18
CA ILE A 84 2.95 -1.06 2.16
C ILE A 84 4.21 -0.74 2.96
N GLU A 85 4.47 -1.57 3.96
CA GLU A 85 5.70 -1.57 4.73
C GLU A 85 6.38 -2.92 4.50
N SER A 86 7.50 -2.94 3.78
CA SER A 86 8.24 -4.16 3.50
C SER A 86 9.70 -4.06 3.90
N SER A 87 10.29 -5.18 4.31
CA SER A 87 11.74 -5.22 4.53
C SER A 87 12.51 -5.19 3.21
N SER A 88 11.99 -5.77 2.13
CA SER A 88 12.66 -5.73 0.84
C SER A 88 11.70 -5.79 -0.33
N PHE A 89 12.04 -5.09 -1.42
CA PHE A 89 11.35 -5.22 -2.71
C PHE A 89 12.35 -5.45 -3.84
N GLU A 90 11.96 -6.24 -4.83
CA GLU A 90 12.81 -6.62 -5.95
C GLU A 90 12.93 -5.55 -7.03
N SER A 91 11.90 -4.73 -7.22
CA SER A 91 11.90 -3.72 -8.28
C SER A 91 10.89 -2.63 -7.98
N ILE A 92 11.36 -1.38 -7.98
CA ILE A 92 10.47 -0.20 -7.87
C ILE A 92 9.67 0.01 -9.16
N THR A 93 10.26 -0.34 -10.30
CA THR A 93 9.61 -0.29 -11.62
C THR A 93 8.42 -1.23 -11.64
N ASP A 94 8.61 -2.49 -11.23
CA ASP A 94 7.53 -3.48 -11.21
C ASP A 94 6.48 -3.15 -10.15
N PHE A 95 6.92 -2.61 -9.00
CA PHE A 95 6.01 -2.09 -7.98
C PHE A 95 5.04 -1.08 -8.60
N PHE A 96 5.55 -0.05 -9.28
CA PHE A 96 4.69 0.95 -9.90
C PHE A 96 3.84 0.36 -11.01
N ALA A 97 4.42 -0.36 -11.97
CA ALA A 97 3.68 -0.97 -13.09
C ALA A 97 2.48 -1.80 -12.63
N ASN A 98 2.61 -2.51 -11.51
CA ASN A 98 1.52 -3.29 -10.94
C ASN A 98 0.50 -2.42 -10.19
N ILE A 99 0.96 -1.48 -9.35
CA ILE A 99 0.07 -0.56 -8.64
C ILE A 99 -0.80 0.27 -9.59
N LEU A 100 -0.28 0.64 -10.75
CA LEU A 100 -1.00 1.40 -11.78
C LEU A 100 -2.24 0.69 -12.33
N GLN A 101 -2.34 -0.63 -12.14
CA GLN A 101 -3.51 -1.41 -12.56
C GLN A 101 -4.71 -1.22 -11.60
N LEU A 102 -4.51 -0.61 -10.43
CA LEU A 102 -5.53 -0.32 -9.43
C LEU A 102 -6.26 0.99 -9.76
N ARG A 103 -7.34 0.87 -10.54
CA ARG A 103 -8.06 2.00 -11.16
C ARG A 103 -8.62 3.03 -10.18
N ASP A 104 -9.05 2.60 -9.00
CA ASP A 104 -9.67 3.47 -8.00
C ASP A 104 -8.64 4.02 -6.98
N LEU A 105 -7.37 3.65 -7.13
CA LEU A 105 -6.32 4.06 -6.19
C LEU A 105 -6.07 5.57 -6.31
N LYS A 106 -6.04 6.24 -5.16
CA LYS A 106 -5.84 7.69 -5.03
C LYS A 106 -4.62 8.03 -4.19
N SER A 107 -4.21 7.14 -3.29
CA SER A 107 -3.09 7.38 -2.39
C SER A 107 -2.26 6.13 -2.21
N ILE A 108 -0.94 6.30 -2.28
CA ILE A 108 0.00 5.24 -1.93
C ILE A 108 1.06 5.75 -0.95
N SER A 109 1.34 4.92 0.05
CA SER A 109 2.52 5.07 0.91
C SER A 109 3.32 3.79 0.87
N PHE A 110 4.61 3.88 0.58
CA PHE A 110 5.50 2.75 0.42
C PHE A 110 6.77 2.96 1.23
N PHE A 111 6.90 2.20 2.31
CA PHE A 111 8.09 2.15 3.14
C PHE A 111 8.84 0.86 2.87
N VAL A 112 10.11 0.95 2.51
CA VAL A 112 10.95 -0.21 2.25
C VAL A 112 12.34 -0.04 2.84
N ASN A 113 12.88 -1.08 3.48
CA ASN A 113 14.25 -0.97 4.00
C ASN A 113 15.28 -1.04 2.86
N THR A 114 15.09 -1.97 1.92
CA THR A 114 15.97 -2.15 0.77
C THR A 114 15.16 -2.42 -0.49
N ILE A 115 15.47 -1.74 -1.59
CA ILE A 115 14.86 -2.03 -2.88
C ILE A 115 15.95 -2.28 -3.92
N LYS A 116 15.82 -3.35 -4.68
CA LYS A 116 16.65 -3.56 -5.86
C LYS A 116 16.15 -2.64 -6.96
N TYR A 117 17.07 -1.94 -7.60
CA TYR A 117 16.80 -1.13 -8.77
C TYR A 117 17.15 -1.94 -10.01
N THR A 118 16.18 -2.15 -10.89
CA THR A 118 16.39 -2.70 -12.23
C THR A 118 16.23 -1.56 -13.23
N ASP A 119 17.23 -1.38 -14.09
CA ASP A 119 17.41 -0.25 -15.00
C ASP A 119 16.39 -0.23 -16.14
N HIS A 120 15.14 0.02 -15.78
CA HIS A 120 14.02 0.14 -16.70
C HIS A 120 13.29 1.43 -16.35
N ARG A 121 13.39 2.42 -17.24
CA ARG A 121 12.46 3.55 -17.28
C ARG A 121 11.05 2.95 -17.35
N PHE A 122 10.27 3.08 -16.30
CA PHE A 122 8.85 2.71 -16.38
C PHE A 122 8.10 3.78 -17.13
N ASP A 123 7.15 3.34 -17.95
CA ASP A 123 6.26 4.24 -18.67
C ASP A 123 5.32 4.92 -17.68
N THR A 124 5.52 6.22 -17.50
CA THR A 124 4.77 7.08 -16.61
C THR A 124 3.50 7.64 -17.24
N THR A 125 3.31 7.43 -18.54
CA THR A 125 2.13 7.94 -19.26
C THR A 125 0.83 7.30 -18.76
N ALA A 126 0.94 6.13 -18.11
CA ALA A 126 -0.15 5.41 -17.48
C ALA A 126 -0.36 5.74 -15.99
N PHE A 127 0.36 6.71 -15.40
CA PHE A 127 0.10 7.09 -14.01
C PHE A 127 -1.29 7.71 -13.88
N PRO A 128 -2.24 7.05 -13.19
CA PRO A 128 -3.48 7.71 -12.83
C PRO A 128 -3.13 8.85 -11.89
N LEU A 129 -4.02 9.84 -11.87
CA LEU A 129 -3.97 11.05 -11.07
C LEU A 129 -4.04 10.73 -9.56
N LEU A 130 -3.04 10.05 -9.00
CA LEU A 130 -2.89 9.85 -7.57
C LEU A 130 -2.90 11.23 -6.91
N ASN A 131 -3.60 11.34 -5.80
CA ASN A 131 -3.58 12.56 -5.01
C ASN A 131 -2.29 12.63 -4.18
N ASN A 132 -1.79 11.49 -3.71
CA ASN A 132 -0.58 11.42 -2.89
C ASN A 132 0.23 10.17 -3.19
N ILE A 133 1.54 10.38 -3.26
CA ILE A 133 2.54 9.34 -3.38
C ILE A 133 3.58 9.64 -2.29
N ASP A 134 3.81 8.67 -1.42
CA ASP A 134 4.77 8.77 -0.34
C ASP A 134 5.68 7.53 -0.41
N ILE A 135 6.99 7.74 -0.51
CA ILE A 135 7.99 6.69 -0.62
C ILE A 135 9.09 6.96 0.38
N HIS A 136 9.38 5.98 1.23
CA HIS A 136 10.47 6.05 2.18
C HIS A 136 11.35 4.82 2.01
N ILE A 137 12.64 5.04 1.75
CA ILE A 137 13.63 3.98 1.59
C ILE A 137 14.67 4.05 2.73
N ALA A 138 14.70 3.09 3.66
CA ALA A 138 15.49 3.28 4.89
C ALA A 138 17.02 3.31 4.67
N HIS A 139 17.58 2.41 3.84
CA HIS A 139 19.04 2.21 3.80
C HIS A 139 19.74 2.64 2.50
N THR A 140 19.14 2.39 1.34
CA THR A 140 19.79 2.67 0.05
C THR A 140 18.82 3.37 -0.89
N ILE A 141 18.96 4.68 -1.04
CA ILE A 141 18.27 5.41 -2.11
C ILE A 141 18.97 5.03 -3.43
N PRO A 142 18.25 4.52 -4.45
CA PRO A 142 18.78 4.49 -5.80
C PRO A 142 19.07 5.94 -6.24
N PRO A 143 20.30 6.29 -6.65
CA PRO A 143 20.63 7.64 -7.12
C PRO A 143 19.65 8.16 -8.19
N ASP A 144 19.09 7.24 -8.96
CA ASP A 144 18.20 7.50 -10.08
C ASP A 144 16.71 7.51 -9.69
N LEU A 145 16.35 7.33 -8.41
CA LEU A 145 14.94 7.41 -7.96
C LEU A 145 14.32 8.78 -8.31
N LEU A 146 15.13 9.85 -8.27
CA LEU A 146 14.71 11.17 -8.71
C LEU A 146 14.59 11.28 -10.24
N MET A 147 15.32 10.46 -11.00
CA MET A 147 15.18 10.35 -12.45
C MET A 147 13.94 9.55 -12.86
N LEU A 148 13.38 8.76 -11.93
CA LEU A 148 12.09 8.09 -12.10
C LEU A 148 10.91 9.04 -11.94
N ILE A 149 11.13 10.29 -11.51
CA ILE A 149 10.07 11.30 -11.53
C ILE A 149 9.96 11.77 -12.98
N PRO A 150 8.89 11.39 -13.68
CA PRO A 150 8.69 11.91 -15.00
C PRO A 150 8.56 13.43 -14.98
N SER A 151 9.09 14.08 -16.01
CA SER A 151 9.08 15.54 -16.10
C SER A 151 7.66 16.10 -16.06
N GLU A 152 6.66 15.38 -16.57
CA GLU A 152 5.24 15.74 -16.48
C GLU A 152 4.68 15.87 -15.04
N TRP A 153 5.30 15.24 -14.04
CA TRP A 153 4.85 15.35 -12.64
C TRP A 153 5.19 16.69 -12.01
N THR A 154 6.21 17.39 -12.50
CA THR A 154 6.67 18.67 -11.92
C THR A 154 5.60 19.76 -11.94
N HIS A 155 4.64 19.69 -12.88
CA HIS A 155 3.49 20.60 -12.97
C HIS A 155 2.27 20.09 -12.19
N THR A 156 2.20 18.77 -11.97
CA THR A 156 1.03 18.09 -11.39
C THR A 156 1.14 17.95 -9.88
N TYR A 157 2.36 17.80 -9.36
CA TYR A 157 2.62 17.51 -7.96
C TYR A 157 3.58 18.52 -7.34
N LYS A 158 3.30 18.89 -6.09
CA LYS A 158 4.29 19.46 -5.18
C LYS A 158 5.13 18.32 -4.63
N GLN A 159 6.44 18.37 -4.93
CA GLN A 159 7.41 17.45 -4.37
C GLN A 159 8.01 18.01 -3.08
N THR A 160 8.16 17.15 -2.08
CA THR A 160 8.96 17.38 -0.88
C THR A 160 9.87 16.19 -0.67
N THR A 161 11.16 16.46 -0.42
CA THR A 161 12.17 15.44 -0.14
C THR A 161 12.86 15.76 1.18
N PHE A 162 13.05 14.73 2.00
CA PHE A 162 13.78 14.82 3.25
C PHE A 162 14.60 13.55 3.50
N GLY A 163 15.90 13.61 3.24
CA GLY A 163 16.76 12.42 3.26
C GLY A 163 16.25 11.36 2.30
N ASN A 164 15.87 10.20 2.84
CA ASN A 164 15.37 9.07 2.06
C ASN A 164 13.84 9.02 1.94
N HIS A 165 13.17 10.13 2.27
CA HIS A 165 11.72 10.29 2.18
C HIS A 165 11.38 11.18 0.99
N TYR A 166 10.54 10.65 0.09
CA TYR A 166 10.07 11.30 -1.11
C TYR A 166 8.55 11.36 -1.09
N LYS A 167 8.01 12.56 -1.23
CA LYS A 167 6.57 12.78 -1.20
C LYS A 167 6.14 13.66 -2.36
N TRP A 168 5.15 13.21 -3.10
CA TRP A 168 4.48 13.96 -4.15
C TRP A 168 3.02 14.12 -3.78
N GLN A 169 2.57 15.37 -3.68
CA GLN A 169 1.17 15.71 -3.42
C GLN A 169 0.62 16.44 -4.62
N LYS A 170 -0.50 15.96 -5.15
CA LYS A 170 -1.11 16.57 -6.32
C LYS A 170 -1.49 18.01 -5.99
N ASN A 171 -1.26 18.92 -6.92
CA ASN A 171 -1.62 20.33 -6.81
C ASN A 171 -3.14 20.48 -6.87
N THR A 172 -3.86 20.11 -5.81
CA THR A 172 -5.30 20.32 -5.65
C THR A 172 -5.60 20.98 -4.31
N THR A 173 -6.65 21.79 -4.26
CA THR A 173 -7.18 22.44 -3.05
C THR A 173 -7.95 21.48 -2.13
N GLN A 174 -7.99 20.19 -2.44
CA GLN A 174 -8.83 19.22 -1.73
C GLN A 174 -8.08 18.65 -0.51
N LYS A 175 -8.55 18.98 0.70
CA LYS A 175 -8.06 18.38 1.96
C LYS A 175 -8.26 16.86 1.91
N LEU A 176 -7.19 16.12 2.15
CA LEU A 176 -7.20 14.68 2.37
C LEU A 176 -8.14 14.29 3.52
N PRO A 177 -8.83 13.14 3.45
CA PRO A 177 -9.38 12.52 4.65
C PRO A 177 -8.22 12.11 5.56
N THR A 178 -8.09 12.78 6.70
CA THR A 178 -7.20 12.36 7.79
C THR A 178 -7.80 11.12 8.44
N TYR A 179 -7.34 9.94 8.02
CA TYR A 179 -7.48 8.74 8.84
C TYR A 179 -6.35 8.79 9.87
N THR A 180 -6.72 8.97 11.13
CA THR A 180 -5.81 9.08 12.26
C THR A 180 -4.82 7.92 12.22
N THR A 181 -3.52 8.22 12.29
CA THR A 181 -2.48 7.21 12.51
C THR A 181 -2.91 6.33 13.67
N ALA A 182 -3.10 5.04 13.44
CA ALA A 182 -3.30 4.09 14.52
C ALA A 182 -2.10 4.20 15.48
N PRO A 183 -2.31 4.10 16.81
CA PRO A 183 -1.21 4.11 17.75
C PRO A 183 -0.19 3.04 17.37
N ILE A 184 1.07 3.44 17.34
CA ILE A 184 2.22 2.55 17.15
C ILE A 184 2.10 1.45 18.22
N TYR A 185 1.81 0.23 17.79
CA TYR A 185 1.84 -0.92 18.69
C TYR A 185 3.31 -1.15 19.05
N ASN A 186 3.66 -0.89 20.30
CA ASN A 186 4.98 -1.20 20.88
C ASN A 186 4.96 -2.68 21.25
N PRO A 187 5.66 -3.59 20.53
CA PRO A 187 5.72 -4.99 20.92
C PRO A 187 6.82 -5.14 21.97
N THR A 188 6.54 -4.72 23.21
CA THR A 188 7.35 -5.16 24.35
C THR A 188 6.45 -5.25 25.58
N ILE A 189 6.69 -6.28 26.37
CA ILE A 189 5.97 -6.73 27.58
C ILE A 189 4.88 -7.76 27.29
N LEU A 190 5.31 -8.99 27.00
CA LEU A 190 4.98 -10.16 27.82
C LEU A 190 6.26 -10.97 28.01
#